data_AF-A0A928MMF9-F1
#
_entry.id   AF-A0A928MMF9-F1
#
_cell.length_a   1.000
_cell.length_b   1.000
_cell.length_c   1.000
_cell.angle_alpha   90.00
_cell.angle_beta   90.00
_cell.angle_gamma   90.00
#
_symmetry.space_group_name_H-M   'P 1'
#
loop_
_entity.id
_entity.type
_entity.pdbx_description
1 polymer ?
#
loop_
_entity_poly.entity_id
_entity_poly.type
_entity_poly.pdbx_seq_one_letter_code
_entity_poly.pdbx_strand_id
1 'polypeptide(L)'
;MISRRQYFSIVLIMVAVFLLFQGTQLGREHWGREQQLNGNAGETHLRSDAVWSAPTPAADGTDAAQPDGARQGLAAGRIVCLAPESSPEAAAAAQWARYAKRSLSFAASAEDAACAAAQLVLVPGDALAGQTDALNALTARGVNLLCLSLPDVETVESDDALRALLGIGRIYRPAVTLEGLHLFGGFLLGGERIYVPESEEEAARRQDLPLETPWYIVRGGTETYLQGVLSDADAAVMEAEGLKNEDRPAIWWRHHSGSAEVFAVNGPYMADPAVAGGVLQAALSRLEETSVYPVLDAQVFSVVDFPALSNENSEELLGLYGREMTDITGQIILPSLVPLPNRFGIILTAFAAAQTDYGDNAAPQIGLLGQMGKTLREMHSELALSLHARGTTPLALRLAEDSAALEREPERVAVSAVWAEDAELIELAGADAGCLADVRTVLTAPKDGAPPVEYLSENVTLLRATGDASGHSFYQDLRLLCRETSLGYDCSYCDLSTVWYPEEEGDLWQKRVEQVVSNITTFNRPFAAFEHVTASDCDAKARRYLLIDYELYRRDDVITLLVTPAPTKCSFVLRLNGEEITDMTGGDWSEIESGAYLLRCESGYVEVHVAPTGPLAELRG
;
A
#
# COMPACT_ATOMS: atom_id res chain seq x y z
N MET A 1 37.65 -35.17 45.69
CA MET A 1 37.01 -34.21 46.60
C MET A 1 37.19 -32.83 46.01
N ILE A 2 36.11 -32.20 45.55
CA ILE A 2 36.17 -30.83 44.99
C ILE A 2 36.47 -29.87 46.15
N SER A 3 37.47 -29.00 46.00
CA SER A 3 37.82 -28.05 47.07
C SER A 3 36.67 -27.04 47.28
N ARG A 4 36.48 -26.55 48.51
CA ARG A 4 35.43 -25.55 48.84
C ARG A 4 35.44 -24.33 47.91
N ARG A 5 36.62 -23.93 47.43
CA ARG A 5 36.79 -22.84 46.46
C ARG A 5 36.24 -23.18 45.08
N GLN A 6 36.51 -24.38 44.57
CA GLN A 6 35.99 -24.84 43.28
C GLN A 6 34.47 -25.03 43.30
N TYR A 7 33.91 -25.54 44.41
CA TYR A 7 32.46 -25.65 44.55
C TYR A 7 31.78 -24.28 44.56
N PHE A 8 32.35 -23.30 45.27
CA PHE A 8 31.82 -21.93 45.30
C PHE A 8 31.88 -21.26 43.92
N SER A 9 32.97 -21.42 43.16
CA SER A 9 33.07 -20.91 41.79
C SER A 9 32.06 -21.55 40.84
N ILE A 10 31.82 -22.86 40.95
CA ILE A 10 30.82 -23.57 40.12
C ILE A 10 29.42 -23.06 40.43
N VAL A 11 29.07 -22.90 41.71
CA VAL A 11 27.76 -22.35 42.12
C VAL A 11 27.59 -20.92 41.63
N LEU A 12 28.62 -20.07 41.73
CA LEU A 12 28.57 -18.70 41.24
C LEU A 12 28.34 -18.64 39.73
N ILE A 13 29.03 -19.49 38.96
CA ILE A 13 28.85 -19.59 37.51
C ILE A 13 27.44 -20.10 37.19
N MET A 14 26.93 -21.13 37.88
CA MET A 14 25.55 -21.61 37.69
C MET A 14 24.51 -20.53 37.99
N VAL A 15 24.69 -19.75 39.05
CA VAL A 15 23.79 -18.64 39.41
C VAL A 15 23.88 -17.52 38.37
N ALA A 16 25.08 -17.18 37.87
CA ALA A 16 25.25 -16.19 36.81
C ALA A 16 24.61 -16.64 35.49
N VAL A 17 24.79 -17.91 35.09
CA VAL A 17 24.15 -18.49 33.90
C VAL A 17 22.63 -18.54 34.07
N PHE A 18 22.14 -18.92 35.26
CA PHE A 18 20.72 -18.92 35.57
C PHE A 18 20.13 -17.52 35.52
N LEU A 19 20.79 -16.50 36.09
CA LEU A 19 20.36 -15.11 36.04
C LEU A 19 20.44 -14.52 34.63
N LEU A 20 21.44 -14.89 33.83
CA LEU A 20 21.51 -14.50 32.42
C LEU A 20 20.37 -15.11 31.62
N PHE A 21 20.07 -16.40 31.78
CA PHE A 21 18.98 -17.05 31.02
C PHE A 21 17.59 -16.67 31.51
N GLN A 22 17.35 -16.69 32.82
CA GLN A 22 16.03 -16.36 33.39
C GLN A 22 15.78 -14.86 33.38
N GLY A 23 16.81 -14.04 33.64
CA GLY A 23 16.70 -12.58 33.59
C GLY A 23 16.54 -12.04 32.17
N THR A 24 17.14 -12.67 31.15
CA THR A 24 16.85 -12.30 29.75
C THR A 24 15.45 -12.72 29.32
N GLN A 25 14.94 -13.86 29.78
CA GLN A 25 13.56 -14.28 29.51
C GLN A 25 12.53 -13.39 30.21
N LEU A 26 12.69 -13.12 31.51
CA LEU A 26 11.82 -12.21 32.26
C LEU A 26 11.92 -10.76 31.75
N GLY A 27 13.12 -10.33 31.34
CA GLY A 27 13.36 -9.04 30.70
C GLY A 27 12.66 -8.94 29.34
N ARG A 28 12.71 -10.00 28.53
CA ARG A 28 11.96 -10.09 27.26
C ARG A 28 10.45 -10.08 27.48
N GLU A 29 9.95 -10.79 28.51
CA GLU A 29 8.52 -10.83 28.85
C GLU A 29 7.99 -9.45 29.26
N HIS A 30 8.71 -8.71 30.11
CA HIS A 30 8.34 -7.35 30.50
C HIS A 30 8.48 -6.34 29.36
N TRP A 31 9.59 -6.40 28.59
CA TRP A 31 9.86 -5.45 27.51
C TRP A 31 8.96 -5.66 26.29
N GLY A 32 8.62 -6.91 25.95
CA GLY A 32 7.70 -7.23 24.86
C GLY A 32 6.26 -6.80 25.15
N ARG A 33 5.81 -6.95 26.41
CA ARG A 33 4.51 -6.42 26.87
C ARG A 33 4.48 -4.89 26.84
N GLU A 34 5.57 -4.24 27.25
CA GLU A 34 5.69 -2.78 27.15
C GLU A 34 5.79 -2.31 25.71
N GLN A 35 6.44 -3.02 24.78
CA GLN A 35 6.46 -2.62 23.36
C GLN A 35 5.09 -2.74 22.69
N GLN A 36 4.35 -3.82 22.93
CA GLN A 36 2.98 -3.99 22.40
C GLN A 36 2.01 -2.93 22.95
N LEU A 37 2.15 -2.53 24.22
CA LEU A 37 1.30 -1.52 24.84
C LEU A 37 1.79 -0.07 24.63
N ASN A 38 3.11 0.16 24.59
CA ASN A 38 3.73 1.50 24.51
C ASN A 38 4.13 1.93 23.11
N GLY A 39 4.10 1.06 22.09
CA GLY A 39 4.23 1.49 20.69
C GLY A 39 3.27 2.64 20.35
N ASN A 40 2.09 2.64 20.99
CA ASN A 40 1.00 3.60 20.78
C ASN A 40 0.80 4.59 21.95
N ALA A 41 1.45 4.40 23.11
CA ALA A 41 1.19 5.21 24.31
C ALA A 41 1.70 6.66 24.20
N GLY A 42 2.74 6.89 23.39
CA GLY A 42 3.33 8.23 23.19
C GLY A 42 2.56 9.15 22.23
N GLU A 43 1.62 8.61 21.45
CA GLU A 43 1.04 9.28 20.27
C GLU A 43 -0.46 9.58 20.38
N THR A 44 -0.99 9.47 21.60
CA THR A 44 -2.39 9.77 21.97
C THR A 44 -2.85 11.21 21.68
N HIS A 45 -1.97 12.06 21.14
CA HIS A 45 -2.22 13.43 20.69
C HIS A 45 -2.44 13.55 19.17
N LEU A 46 -2.22 12.49 18.39
CA LEU A 46 -2.44 12.45 16.93
C LEU A 46 -3.87 11.95 16.65
N ARG A 47 -4.80 12.90 16.54
CA ARG A 47 -6.26 12.68 16.44
C ARG A 47 -6.79 13.01 15.04
N SER A 48 -8.00 12.54 14.76
CA SER A 48 -8.65 12.68 13.44
C SER A 48 -8.92 14.13 13.01
N ASP A 49 -8.97 15.07 13.95
CA ASP A 49 -9.15 16.51 13.71
C ASP A 49 -7.90 17.20 13.15
N ALA A 50 -6.73 16.57 13.31
CA ALA A 50 -5.46 17.08 12.83
C ALA A 50 -5.08 16.50 11.45
N VAL A 51 -5.94 15.68 10.82
CA VAL A 51 -5.66 15.12 9.49
C VAL A 51 -5.39 16.22 8.48
N TRP A 52 -4.37 16.01 7.66
CA TRP A 52 -4.02 16.94 6.60
C TRP A 52 -5.25 17.25 5.74
N SER A 53 -5.49 18.54 5.55
CA SER A 53 -6.52 19.06 4.66
C SER A 53 -5.86 20.08 3.74
N ALA A 54 -6.30 20.11 2.48
CA ALA A 54 -5.76 21.04 1.51
C ALA A 54 -5.91 22.48 2.04
N PRO A 55 -4.86 23.31 1.98
CA PRO A 55 -4.94 24.71 2.37
C PRO A 55 -6.10 25.38 1.64
N THR A 56 -7.00 26.04 2.39
CA THR A 56 -8.03 26.87 1.77
C THR A 56 -7.33 28.00 1.03
N PRO A 57 -7.66 28.31 -0.24
CA PRO A 57 -7.03 29.42 -0.93
C PRO A 57 -7.24 30.70 -0.11
N ALA A 58 -6.16 31.24 0.46
CA ALA A 58 -6.23 32.52 1.14
C ALA A 58 -6.69 33.56 0.09
N ALA A 59 -7.71 34.35 0.44
CA ALA A 59 -7.97 35.58 -0.30
C ALA A 59 -6.67 36.40 -0.28
N ASP A 60 -6.21 36.82 -1.46
CA ASP A 60 -4.97 37.55 -1.68
C ASP A 60 -4.58 38.47 -0.51
N GLY A 61 -3.42 38.19 0.08
CA GLY A 61 -2.76 39.11 1.00
C GLY A 61 -2.40 38.50 2.35
N THR A 62 -1.19 37.96 2.45
CA THR A 62 -0.27 38.28 3.55
C THR A 62 1.13 37.82 3.16
N ASP A 63 1.99 38.79 2.85
CA ASP A 63 3.42 38.61 2.68
C ASP A 63 4.05 38.10 3.98
N ALA A 64 4.21 36.79 4.11
CA ALA A 64 5.22 36.22 5.00
C ALA A 64 6.57 36.30 4.26
N ALA A 65 7.53 36.99 4.86
CA ALA A 65 8.85 37.26 4.26
C ALA A 65 9.54 35.96 3.80
N GLN A 66 9.62 35.77 2.48
CA GLN A 66 10.41 34.73 1.85
C GLN A 66 11.90 34.94 2.16
N PRO A 67 12.65 33.88 2.54
CA PRO A 67 14.11 33.96 2.54
C PRO A 67 14.61 34.23 1.11
N ASP A 68 15.52 35.20 1.00
CA ASP A 68 16.06 35.71 -0.27
C ASP A 68 16.62 34.55 -1.13
N GLY A 69 15.99 34.30 -2.29
CA GLY A 69 16.40 33.25 -3.24
C GLY A 69 15.61 31.93 -3.19
N ALA A 70 14.61 31.79 -2.31
CA ALA A 70 13.73 30.62 -2.30
C ALA A 70 12.72 30.66 -3.47
N ARG A 71 12.83 29.72 -4.42
CA ARG A 71 11.71 29.39 -5.32
C ARG A 71 10.62 28.70 -4.47
N GLN A 72 9.35 29.05 -4.68
CA GLN A 72 8.20 28.34 -4.09
C GLN A 72 8.39 26.83 -4.19
N GLY A 73 8.14 26.11 -3.09
CA GLY A 73 8.48 24.69 -2.97
C GLY A 73 7.83 23.82 -4.04
N LEU A 74 8.58 22.84 -4.57
CA LEU A 74 8.14 21.90 -5.61
C LEU A 74 6.85 21.13 -5.22
N ALA A 75 6.53 21.03 -3.93
CA ALA A 75 5.32 20.39 -3.42
C ALA A 75 4.01 21.19 -3.68
N ALA A 76 4.07 22.47 -4.07
CA ALA A 76 2.93 23.40 -4.04
C ALA A 76 2.15 23.57 -5.37
N GLY A 77 2.42 22.76 -6.40
CA GLY A 77 1.69 22.85 -7.66
C GLY A 77 0.20 22.56 -7.51
N ARG A 78 -0.66 23.47 -8.00
CA ARG A 78 -2.12 23.27 -8.01
C ARG A 78 -2.50 22.23 -9.06
N ILE A 79 -3.33 21.28 -8.66
CA ILE A 79 -3.90 20.26 -9.56
C ILE A 79 -5.38 20.59 -9.76
N VAL A 80 -5.83 20.52 -11.01
CA VAL A 80 -7.24 20.75 -11.37
C VAL A 80 -7.79 19.52 -12.07
N CYS A 81 -8.94 19.02 -11.65
CA CYS A 81 -9.65 17.95 -12.33
C CYS A 81 -10.86 18.50 -13.09
N LEU A 82 -10.96 18.16 -14.38
CA LEU A 82 -12.07 18.54 -15.26
C LEU A 82 -13.25 17.54 -15.18
N ALA A 83 -13.56 17.08 -13.98
CA ALA A 83 -14.62 16.12 -13.73
C ALA A 83 -15.44 16.55 -12.52
N PRO A 84 -16.74 16.21 -12.45
CA PRO A 84 -17.47 16.28 -11.19
C PRO A 84 -16.86 15.28 -10.20
N GLU A 85 -16.77 15.67 -8.92
CA GLU A 85 -16.23 14.82 -7.84
C GLU A 85 -16.95 13.47 -7.72
N SER A 86 -18.17 13.34 -8.25
CA SER A 86 -18.94 12.10 -8.27
C SER A 86 -18.45 11.03 -9.24
N SER A 87 -17.53 11.34 -10.18
CA SER A 87 -17.00 10.32 -11.10
C SER A 87 -16.02 9.39 -10.37
N PRO A 88 -15.96 8.09 -10.71
CA PRO A 88 -15.01 7.16 -10.09
C PRO A 88 -13.55 7.62 -10.22
N GLU A 89 -13.15 8.12 -11.38
CA GLU A 89 -11.78 8.61 -11.62
C GLU A 89 -11.48 9.89 -10.83
N ALA A 90 -12.46 10.78 -10.71
CA ALA A 90 -12.35 12.00 -9.91
C ALA A 90 -12.22 11.68 -8.42
N ALA A 91 -13.01 10.74 -7.90
CA ALA A 91 -12.92 10.26 -6.52
C ALA A 91 -11.58 9.58 -6.23
N ALA A 92 -11.09 8.75 -7.16
CA ALA A 92 -9.77 8.13 -7.07
C ALA A 92 -8.64 9.18 -7.05
N ALA A 93 -8.72 10.20 -7.92
CA ALA A 93 -7.77 11.31 -7.93
C ALA A 93 -7.82 12.15 -6.65
N ALA A 94 -9.01 12.38 -6.09
CA ALA A 94 -9.18 13.09 -4.82
C ALA A 94 -8.56 12.32 -3.64
N GLN A 95 -8.78 11.00 -3.59
CA GLN A 95 -8.15 10.13 -2.60
C GLN A 95 -6.62 10.19 -2.72
N TRP A 96 -6.07 10.05 -3.92
CA TRP A 96 -4.63 10.15 -4.16
C TRP A 96 -4.09 11.52 -3.74
N ALA A 97 -4.74 12.62 -4.12
CA ALA A 97 -4.29 13.97 -3.79
C ALA A 97 -4.22 14.21 -2.28
N ARG A 98 -5.19 13.69 -1.51
CA ARG A 98 -5.17 13.75 -0.05
C ARG A 98 -3.97 13.01 0.55
N TYR A 99 -3.63 11.85 0.01
CA TYR A 99 -2.50 11.05 0.47
C TYR A 99 -1.15 11.67 0.08
N ALA A 100 -1.03 12.13 -1.16
CA ALA A 100 0.17 12.79 -1.68
C ALA A 100 0.39 14.22 -1.13
N LYS A 101 -0.52 14.72 -0.29
CA LYS A 101 -0.55 16.09 0.27
C LYS A 101 -0.59 17.17 -0.82
N ARG A 102 -1.39 16.94 -1.85
CA ARG A 102 -1.55 17.84 -3.00
C ARG A 102 -2.91 18.51 -2.98
N SER A 103 -2.93 19.79 -3.31
CA SER A 103 -4.17 20.56 -3.45
C SER A 103 -4.85 20.25 -4.77
N LEU A 104 -5.96 19.51 -4.70
CA LEU A 104 -6.84 19.23 -5.85
C LEU A 104 -8.05 20.16 -5.81
N SER A 105 -8.40 20.71 -6.97
CA SER A 105 -9.64 21.46 -7.19
C SER A 105 -10.37 20.96 -8.42
N PHE A 106 -11.69 21.17 -8.47
CA PHE A 106 -12.53 20.73 -9.57
C PHE A 106 -12.94 21.94 -10.42
N ALA A 107 -12.95 21.76 -11.74
CA ALA A 107 -13.36 22.76 -12.70
C ALA A 107 -14.32 22.13 -13.72
N ALA A 108 -15.27 22.92 -14.21
CA ALA A 108 -16.23 22.44 -15.20
C ALA A 108 -15.64 22.42 -16.62
N SER A 109 -14.62 23.23 -16.88
CA SER A 109 -14.01 23.38 -18.21
C SER A 109 -12.51 23.66 -18.15
N ALA A 110 -11.82 23.42 -19.27
CA ALA A 110 -10.42 23.77 -19.44
C ALA A 110 -10.15 25.29 -19.31
N GLU A 111 -11.13 26.12 -19.68
CA GLU A 111 -11.05 27.59 -19.51
C GLU A 111 -11.04 27.99 -18.03
N ASP A 112 -11.89 27.34 -17.22
CA ASP A 112 -11.92 27.55 -15.76
C ASP A 112 -10.60 27.10 -15.11
N ALA A 113 -10.04 25.97 -15.57
CA ALA A 113 -8.75 25.47 -15.10
C ALA A 113 -7.59 26.42 -15.43
N ALA A 114 -7.64 27.11 -16.58
CA ALA A 114 -6.61 28.07 -17.00
C ALA A 114 -6.47 29.27 -16.05
N CYS A 115 -7.53 29.59 -15.29
CA CYS A 115 -7.55 30.66 -14.30
C CYS A 115 -6.91 30.25 -12.96
N ALA A 116 -6.71 28.95 -12.71
CA ALA A 116 -6.25 28.42 -11.44
C ALA A 116 -4.72 28.29 -11.31
N ALA A 117 -3.95 28.71 -12.33
CA ALA A 117 -2.49 28.55 -12.39
C ALA A 117 -2.04 27.09 -12.11
N ALA A 118 -2.74 26.12 -12.70
CA ALA A 118 -2.49 24.71 -12.50
C ALA A 118 -1.13 24.28 -13.09
N GLN A 119 -0.42 23.39 -12.38
CA GLN A 119 0.76 22.69 -12.92
C GLN A 119 0.35 21.45 -13.73
N LEU A 120 -0.74 20.80 -13.29
CA LEU A 120 -1.27 19.57 -13.86
C LEU A 120 -2.81 19.67 -13.93
N VAL A 121 -3.37 19.30 -15.07
CA VAL A 121 -4.81 19.18 -15.26
C VAL A 121 -5.15 17.71 -15.54
N LEU A 122 -6.04 17.15 -14.72
CA LEU A 122 -6.59 15.81 -14.88
C LEU A 122 -7.84 15.89 -15.76
N VAL A 123 -7.85 15.13 -16.85
CA VAL A 123 -8.90 15.23 -17.88
C VAL A 123 -9.55 13.86 -18.07
N PRO A 124 -10.82 13.64 -17.69
CA PRO A 124 -11.54 12.43 -18.04
C PRO A 124 -11.85 12.38 -19.56
N GLY A 125 -12.10 11.19 -20.09
CA GLY A 125 -12.33 10.96 -21.51
C GLY A 125 -13.49 11.76 -22.10
N ASP A 126 -14.56 11.97 -21.34
CA ASP A 126 -15.72 12.77 -21.73
C ASP A 126 -15.40 14.27 -21.82
N ALA A 127 -14.52 14.79 -20.96
CA ALA A 127 -14.07 16.18 -21.00
C ALA A 127 -13.07 16.46 -22.14
N LEU A 128 -12.41 15.45 -22.70
CA LEU A 128 -11.54 15.61 -23.88
C LEU A 128 -12.34 16.02 -25.12
N ALA A 129 -13.54 15.47 -25.28
CA ALA A 129 -14.39 15.75 -26.43
C ALA A 129 -14.87 17.21 -26.41
N GLY A 130 -14.53 17.97 -27.45
CA GLY A 130 -15.02 19.35 -27.63
C GLY A 130 -14.26 20.44 -26.87
N GLN A 131 -13.19 20.10 -26.13
CA GLN A 131 -12.33 21.07 -25.44
C GLN A 131 -10.87 21.08 -25.93
N THR A 132 -10.59 20.38 -27.04
CA THR A 132 -9.26 20.20 -27.63
C THR A 132 -8.47 21.52 -27.79
N ASP A 133 -9.11 22.57 -28.28
CA ASP A 133 -8.45 23.88 -28.48
C ASP A 133 -8.02 24.52 -27.16
N ALA A 134 -8.87 24.45 -26.13
CA ALA A 134 -8.58 24.98 -24.80
C ALA A 134 -7.46 24.17 -24.11
N LEU A 135 -7.47 22.83 -24.28
CA LEU A 135 -6.41 21.96 -23.77
C LEU A 135 -5.07 22.21 -24.47
N ASN A 136 -5.07 22.42 -25.79
CA ASN A 136 -3.86 22.84 -26.53
C ASN A 136 -3.35 24.21 -26.07
N ALA A 137 -4.25 25.14 -25.73
CA ALA A 137 -3.84 26.43 -25.18
C ALA A 137 -3.18 26.29 -23.79
N LEU A 138 -3.61 25.32 -22.99
CA LEU A 138 -2.97 24.99 -21.70
C LEU A 138 -1.57 24.39 -21.90
N THR A 139 -1.41 23.41 -22.79
CA THR A 139 -0.09 22.79 -23.04
C THR A 139 0.91 23.78 -23.66
N ALA A 140 0.44 24.69 -24.52
CA ALA A 140 1.25 25.79 -25.06
C ALA A 140 1.74 26.77 -23.97
N ARG A 141 1.05 26.85 -22.83
CA ARG A 141 1.45 27.63 -21.65
C ARG A 141 2.33 26.83 -20.67
N GLY A 142 2.66 25.58 -20.98
CA GLY A 142 3.47 24.71 -20.11
C GLY A 142 2.67 23.99 -19.03
N VAL A 143 1.33 23.92 -19.14
CA VAL A 143 0.49 23.15 -18.20
C VAL A 143 0.42 21.70 -18.65
N ASN A 144 0.81 20.77 -17.79
CA ASN A 144 0.79 19.34 -18.10
C ASN A 144 -0.63 18.79 -18.04
N LEU A 145 -0.91 17.77 -18.84
CA LEU A 145 -2.20 17.09 -18.86
C LEU A 145 -2.02 15.62 -18.49
N LEU A 146 -2.98 15.08 -17.74
CA LEU A 146 -3.11 13.64 -17.55
C LEU A 146 -4.54 13.22 -17.87
N CYS A 147 -4.68 12.53 -18.99
CA CYS A 147 -5.95 12.00 -19.46
C CYS A 147 -6.27 10.71 -18.70
N LEU A 148 -7.27 10.77 -17.81
CA LEU A 148 -7.68 9.68 -16.94
C LEU A 148 -8.31 8.52 -17.74
N SER A 149 -8.92 8.86 -18.87
CA SER A 149 -9.42 7.91 -19.85
C SER A 149 -9.41 8.57 -21.22
N LEU A 150 -9.62 7.79 -22.28
CA LEU A 150 -9.76 8.30 -23.64
C LEU A 150 -11.23 8.24 -24.06
N PRO A 151 -11.68 9.18 -24.93
CA PRO A 151 -13.01 9.09 -25.52
C PRO A 151 -13.09 7.88 -26.46
N ASP A 152 -14.30 7.62 -26.95
CA ASP A 152 -14.53 6.57 -27.94
C ASP A 152 -13.69 6.78 -29.21
N VAL A 153 -13.45 5.68 -29.93
CA VAL A 153 -12.59 5.68 -31.12
C VAL A 153 -13.10 6.62 -32.21
N GLU A 154 -14.42 6.79 -32.35
CA GLU A 154 -15.01 7.65 -33.38
C GLU A 154 -14.70 9.13 -33.11
N THR A 155 -14.77 9.53 -31.84
CA THR A 155 -14.35 10.86 -31.38
C THR A 155 -12.85 11.08 -31.65
N VAL A 156 -11.99 10.11 -31.34
CA VAL A 156 -10.56 10.21 -31.63
C VAL A 156 -10.27 10.24 -33.13
N GLU A 157 -11.01 9.47 -33.94
CA GLU A 157 -10.82 9.40 -35.39
C GLU A 157 -11.21 10.70 -36.09
N SER A 158 -12.26 11.37 -35.60
CA SER A 158 -12.81 12.58 -36.20
C SER A 158 -12.07 13.88 -35.82
N ASP A 159 -11.28 13.89 -34.75
CA ASP A 159 -10.54 15.07 -34.28
C ASP A 159 -9.01 14.92 -34.43
N ASP A 160 -8.48 15.47 -35.52
CA ASP A 160 -7.03 15.52 -35.80
C ASP A 160 -6.22 16.25 -34.72
N ALA A 161 -6.78 17.30 -34.13
CA ALA A 161 -6.11 18.09 -33.11
C ALA A 161 -6.03 17.30 -31.79
N LEU A 162 -7.07 16.53 -31.46
CA LEU A 162 -7.07 15.64 -30.30
C LEU A 162 -6.05 14.51 -30.47
N ARG A 163 -5.99 13.89 -31.65
CA ARG A 163 -4.95 12.89 -31.95
C ARG A 163 -3.55 13.45 -31.80
N ALA A 164 -3.32 14.66 -32.29
CA ALA A 164 -2.03 15.34 -32.14
C ALA A 164 -1.71 15.63 -30.66
N LEU A 165 -2.69 16.12 -29.89
CA LEU A 165 -2.54 16.40 -28.46
C LEU A 165 -2.16 15.14 -27.68
N LEU A 166 -2.83 14.02 -27.94
CA LEU A 166 -2.61 12.72 -27.28
C LEU A 166 -1.38 11.98 -27.81
N GLY A 167 -0.68 12.49 -28.83
CA GLY A 167 0.43 11.79 -29.46
C GLY A 167 0.01 10.55 -30.27
N ILE A 168 -1.25 10.44 -30.68
CA ILE A 168 -1.76 9.36 -31.51
C ILE A 168 -1.38 9.65 -32.97
N GLY A 169 -0.60 8.75 -33.57
CA GLY A 169 -0.18 8.84 -34.96
C GLY A 169 -1.27 8.34 -35.90
N ARG A 170 -1.80 7.16 -35.62
CA ARG A 170 -2.95 6.59 -36.33
C ARG A 170 -3.68 5.56 -35.47
N ILE A 171 -4.93 5.33 -35.83
CA ILE A 171 -5.75 4.26 -35.29
C ILE A 171 -5.53 3.06 -36.20
N TYR A 172 -4.93 1.99 -35.70
CA TYR A 172 -4.65 0.80 -36.49
C TYR A 172 -5.87 -0.13 -36.56
N ARG A 173 -6.49 -0.37 -35.39
CA ARG A 173 -7.76 -1.08 -35.27
C ARG A 173 -8.61 -0.42 -34.17
N PRO A 174 -9.93 -0.33 -34.36
CA PRO A 174 -10.82 0.24 -33.33
C PRO A 174 -10.91 -0.65 -32.07
N ALA A 175 -10.62 -1.94 -32.19
CA ALA A 175 -10.51 -2.86 -31.06
C ALA A 175 -9.53 -4.00 -31.40
N VAL A 176 -8.83 -4.47 -30.38
CA VAL A 176 -7.99 -5.69 -30.41
C VAL A 176 -8.09 -6.39 -29.05
N THR A 177 -8.06 -7.72 -29.08
CA THR A 177 -7.97 -8.56 -27.87
C THR A 177 -6.51 -8.91 -27.63
N LEU A 178 -6.02 -8.61 -26.43
CA LEU A 178 -4.65 -8.84 -26.00
C LEU A 178 -4.51 -10.20 -25.31
N GLU A 179 -3.32 -10.79 -25.33
CA GLU A 179 -2.99 -11.97 -24.50
C GLU A 179 -2.56 -11.57 -23.08
N GLY A 180 -2.12 -10.32 -22.92
CA GLY A 180 -1.61 -9.81 -21.66
C GLY A 180 -1.12 -8.38 -21.78
N LEU A 181 -0.45 -7.91 -20.74
CA LEU A 181 0.12 -6.56 -20.66
C LEU A 181 1.60 -6.61 -20.31
N HIS A 182 2.37 -5.65 -20.80
CA HIS A 182 3.78 -5.46 -20.51
C HIS A 182 3.98 -4.08 -19.88
N LEU A 183 4.25 -4.06 -18.58
CA LEU A 183 4.60 -2.88 -17.81
C LEU A 183 6.12 -2.71 -17.83
N PHE A 184 6.60 -1.62 -18.41
CA PHE A 184 8.03 -1.31 -18.46
C PHE A 184 8.55 -0.84 -17.10
N GLY A 185 9.78 -1.22 -16.79
CA GLY A 185 10.44 -0.86 -15.54
C GLY A 185 10.68 0.64 -15.40
N GLY A 186 10.72 1.10 -14.15
CA GLY A 186 11.05 2.48 -13.80
C GLY A 186 9.86 3.44 -13.83
N PHE A 187 8.69 3.11 -14.36
CA PHE A 187 7.49 3.96 -14.20
C PHE A 187 6.90 3.83 -12.79
N LEU A 188 6.53 2.61 -12.41
CA LEU A 188 6.14 2.24 -11.04
C LEU A 188 7.36 1.70 -10.28
N LEU A 189 7.32 1.74 -8.95
CA LEU A 189 8.23 0.95 -8.10
C LEU A 189 7.98 -0.54 -8.34
N GLY A 190 9.03 -1.35 -8.33
CA GLY A 190 8.94 -2.81 -8.37
C GLY A 190 9.39 -3.44 -9.69
N GLY A 191 9.92 -2.62 -10.61
CA GLY A 191 10.52 -3.05 -11.87
C GLY A 191 9.52 -3.46 -12.96
N GLU A 192 10.04 -4.11 -13.99
CA GLU A 192 9.30 -4.57 -15.16
C GLU A 192 8.37 -5.76 -14.84
N ARG A 193 7.20 -5.82 -15.48
CA ARG A 193 6.26 -6.95 -15.39
C ARG A 193 5.67 -7.32 -16.74
N ILE A 194 5.51 -8.62 -16.96
CA ILE A 194 4.81 -9.18 -18.11
C ILE A 194 3.67 -10.05 -17.57
N TYR A 195 2.44 -9.65 -17.87
CA TYR A 195 1.20 -10.27 -17.40
C TYR A 195 0.59 -11.15 -18.50
N VAL A 196 1.35 -12.15 -18.92
CA VAL A 196 0.92 -13.13 -19.93
C VAL A 196 0.92 -14.49 -19.23
N PRO A 197 -0.21 -15.22 -19.22
CA PRO A 197 -0.26 -16.52 -18.57
C PRO A 197 0.58 -17.54 -19.34
N GLU A 198 1.33 -18.38 -18.63
CA GLU A 198 2.15 -19.44 -19.24
C GLU A 198 1.33 -20.69 -19.62
N SER A 199 0.11 -20.81 -19.09
CA SER A 199 -0.79 -21.94 -19.32
C SER A 199 -2.27 -21.56 -19.16
N GLU A 200 -3.18 -22.39 -19.70
CA GLU A 200 -4.63 -22.21 -19.50
C GLU A 200 -5.04 -22.30 -18.01
N GLU A 201 -4.34 -23.12 -17.22
CA GLU A 201 -4.58 -23.24 -15.78
C GLU A 201 -4.21 -21.94 -15.05
N GLU A 202 -3.08 -21.33 -15.39
CA GLU A 202 -2.70 -20.03 -14.85
C GLU A 202 -3.66 -18.93 -15.31
N ALA A 203 -4.04 -18.93 -16.60
CA ALA A 203 -5.00 -17.97 -17.13
C ALA A 203 -6.32 -18.01 -16.35
N ALA A 204 -6.88 -19.21 -16.12
CA ALA A 204 -8.10 -19.39 -15.35
C ALA A 204 -7.98 -18.92 -13.89
N ARG A 205 -6.77 -18.95 -13.33
CA ARG A 205 -6.50 -18.58 -11.94
C ARG A 205 -6.14 -17.10 -11.75
N ARG A 206 -5.43 -16.50 -12.70
CA ARG A 206 -4.74 -15.21 -12.51
C ARG A 206 -5.13 -14.12 -13.50
N GLN A 207 -5.67 -14.45 -14.66
CA GLN A 207 -5.94 -13.46 -15.70
C GLN A 207 -7.29 -12.77 -15.45
N ASP A 208 -7.23 -11.51 -15.02
CA ASP A 208 -8.37 -10.64 -14.75
C ASP A 208 -8.19 -9.22 -15.31
N LEU A 209 -7.17 -9.01 -16.15
CA LEU A 209 -6.88 -7.71 -16.75
C LEU A 209 -7.94 -7.34 -17.83
N PRO A 210 -8.19 -6.04 -18.05
CA PRO A 210 -8.96 -5.58 -19.20
C PRO A 210 -8.13 -5.73 -20.49
N LEU A 211 -8.37 -6.81 -21.24
CA LEU A 211 -7.61 -7.18 -22.44
C LEU A 211 -8.20 -6.72 -23.76
N GLU A 212 -9.35 -6.04 -23.75
CA GLU A 212 -9.91 -5.42 -24.96
C GLU A 212 -9.62 -3.92 -24.98
N THR A 213 -8.99 -3.45 -26.04
CA THR A 213 -8.60 -2.04 -26.16
C THR A 213 -8.54 -1.59 -27.61
N PRO A 214 -8.74 -0.29 -27.91
CA PRO A 214 -8.37 0.27 -29.20
C PRO A 214 -6.86 0.17 -29.46
N TRP A 215 -6.48 -0.16 -30.70
CA TRP A 215 -5.08 -0.22 -31.10
C TRP A 215 -4.64 1.12 -31.69
N TYR A 216 -4.15 1.99 -30.80
CA TYR A 216 -3.50 3.25 -31.18
C TYR A 216 -2.01 3.03 -31.41
N ILE A 217 -1.51 3.50 -32.56
CA ILE A 217 -0.08 3.64 -32.82
C ILE A 217 0.32 5.06 -32.47
N VAL A 218 1.18 5.20 -31.48
CA VAL A 218 1.66 6.49 -30.98
C VAL A 218 2.76 7.06 -31.88
N ARG A 219 2.93 8.39 -31.86
CA ARG A 219 3.93 9.10 -32.66
C ARG A 219 5.32 8.92 -32.08
N GLY A 220 6.35 9.08 -32.92
CA GLY A 220 7.73 9.19 -32.45
C GLY A 220 7.90 10.34 -31.44
N GLY A 221 8.73 10.13 -30.42
CA GLY A 221 8.85 11.05 -29.28
C GLY A 221 7.84 10.81 -28.16
N THR A 222 7.09 9.71 -28.23
CA THR A 222 6.23 9.22 -27.15
C THR A 222 6.94 8.12 -26.38
N GLU A 223 6.78 8.12 -25.06
CA GLU A 223 7.30 7.07 -24.18
C GLU A 223 6.13 6.23 -23.65
N THR A 224 6.16 4.92 -23.91
CA THR A 224 5.13 3.97 -23.48
C THR A 224 5.56 3.29 -22.18
N TYR A 225 4.67 3.26 -21.19
CA TYR A 225 4.91 2.65 -19.87
C TYR A 225 4.15 1.33 -19.70
N LEU A 226 2.98 1.20 -20.32
CA LEU A 226 2.20 -0.03 -20.34
C LEU A 226 1.78 -0.31 -21.78
N GLN A 227 2.06 -1.52 -22.27
CA GLN A 227 1.81 -1.93 -23.64
C GLN A 227 1.04 -3.24 -23.69
N GLY A 228 0.14 -3.38 -24.66
CA GLY A 228 -0.57 -4.63 -24.92
C GLY A 228 0.33 -5.67 -25.57
N VAL A 229 0.25 -6.90 -25.07
CA VAL A 229 0.86 -8.08 -25.69
C VAL A 229 -0.15 -8.71 -26.63
N LEU A 230 0.25 -8.86 -27.90
CA LEU A 230 -0.59 -9.42 -28.95
C LEU A 230 -0.48 -10.94 -28.99
N SER A 231 -1.52 -11.57 -29.55
CA SER A 231 -1.43 -12.98 -29.94
C SER A 231 -0.39 -13.23 -31.02
N ASP A 232 0.13 -14.45 -31.11
CA ASP A 232 1.06 -14.86 -32.18
C ASP A 232 0.50 -14.55 -33.57
N ALA A 233 -0.82 -14.70 -33.76
CA ALA A 233 -1.48 -14.41 -35.03
C ALA A 233 -1.48 -12.90 -35.34
N ASP A 234 -1.82 -12.05 -34.36
CA ASP A 234 -1.82 -10.60 -34.55
C ASP A 234 -0.40 -10.02 -34.66
N ALA A 235 0.56 -10.59 -33.92
CA ALA A 235 1.97 -10.24 -34.02
C ALA A 235 2.52 -10.57 -35.42
N ALA A 236 2.17 -11.74 -35.99
CA ALA A 236 2.57 -12.09 -37.35
C ALA A 236 1.97 -11.17 -38.41
N VAL A 237 0.72 -10.71 -38.24
CA VAL A 237 0.10 -9.72 -39.13
C VAL A 237 0.81 -8.37 -39.03
N MET A 238 1.11 -7.91 -37.80
CA MET A 238 1.86 -6.69 -37.55
C MET A 238 3.23 -6.71 -38.26
N GLU A 239 4.00 -7.79 -38.10
CA GLU A 239 5.31 -7.93 -38.72
C GLU A 239 5.23 -7.99 -40.26
N ALA A 240 4.23 -8.69 -40.81
CA ALA A 240 4.02 -8.77 -42.25
C ALA A 240 3.69 -7.42 -42.89
N GLU A 241 3.05 -6.52 -42.13
CA GLU A 241 2.77 -5.13 -42.54
C GLU A 241 3.94 -4.17 -42.28
N GLY A 242 5.07 -4.68 -41.78
CA GLY A 242 6.30 -3.91 -41.54
C GLY A 242 6.24 -3.05 -40.28
N LEU A 243 5.32 -3.33 -39.36
CA LEU A 243 5.22 -2.67 -38.06
C LEU A 243 6.19 -3.32 -37.06
N LYS A 244 6.59 -2.54 -36.07
CA LYS A 244 7.60 -2.92 -35.07
C LYS A 244 6.97 -3.08 -33.69
N ASN A 245 7.77 -3.54 -32.72
CA ASN A 245 7.34 -3.65 -31.31
C ASN A 245 6.90 -2.31 -30.70
N GLU A 246 7.44 -1.17 -31.15
CA GLU A 246 6.99 0.17 -30.73
C GLU A 246 5.57 0.52 -31.22
N ASP A 247 5.07 -0.19 -32.25
CA ASP A 247 3.74 0.01 -32.83
C ASP A 247 2.65 -0.90 -32.20
N ARG A 248 2.99 -1.72 -31.19
CA ARG A 248 1.99 -2.51 -30.45
C ARG A 248 1.01 -1.60 -29.68
N PRO A 249 -0.18 -2.10 -29.29
CA PRO A 249 -1.19 -1.30 -28.61
C PRO A 249 -0.64 -0.57 -27.38
N ALA A 250 -0.61 0.76 -27.40
CA ALA A 250 -0.20 1.57 -26.26
C ALA A 250 -1.36 1.68 -25.25
N ILE A 251 -1.07 1.44 -23.97
CA ILE A 251 -2.04 1.49 -22.87
C ILE A 251 -1.80 2.73 -22.03
N TRP A 252 -0.58 2.89 -21.49
CA TRP A 252 -0.16 4.09 -20.77
C TRP A 252 1.05 4.70 -21.47
N TRP A 253 0.99 6.00 -21.77
CA TRP A 253 2.11 6.68 -22.39
C TRP A 253 2.18 8.17 -22.04
N ARG A 254 3.34 8.76 -22.32
CA ARG A 254 3.59 10.20 -22.24
C ARG A 254 4.02 10.73 -23.59
N HIS A 255 3.42 11.84 -24.01
CA HIS A 255 3.74 12.57 -25.22
C HIS A 255 4.08 14.03 -24.92
N HIS A 256 5.16 14.53 -25.52
CA HIS A 256 5.51 15.95 -25.44
C HIS A 256 4.67 16.77 -26.42
N SER A 257 3.83 17.68 -25.91
CA SER A 257 2.95 18.53 -26.71
C SER A 257 3.11 20.00 -26.34
N GLY A 258 3.50 20.82 -27.32
CA GLY A 258 3.74 22.25 -27.10
C GLY A 258 4.96 22.51 -26.21
N SER A 259 4.72 22.86 -24.95
CA SER A 259 5.77 23.06 -23.94
C SER A 259 5.49 22.27 -22.65
N ALA A 260 4.66 21.24 -22.75
CA ALA A 260 4.19 20.43 -21.64
C ALA A 260 4.15 18.94 -22.00
N GLU A 261 4.00 18.11 -20.98
CA GLU A 261 3.79 16.67 -21.14
C GLU A 261 2.30 16.33 -21.06
N VAL A 262 1.87 15.42 -21.92
CA VAL A 262 0.51 14.85 -21.94
C VAL A 262 0.61 13.36 -21.68
N PHE A 263 0.06 12.92 -20.54
CA PHE A 263 -0.08 11.51 -20.21
C PHE A 263 -1.45 11.03 -20.66
N ALA A 264 -1.51 9.82 -21.22
CA ALA A 264 -2.74 9.21 -21.67
C ALA A 264 -2.87 7.79 -21.13
N VAL A 265 -4.07 7.49 -20.61
CA VAL A 265 -4.46 6.17 -20.11
C VAL A 265 -5.60 5.62 -20.98
N ASN A 266 -5.29 4.59 -21.75
CA ASN A 266 -6.23 3.89 -22.61
C ASN A 266 -6.81 2.67 -21.89
N GLY A 267 -8.06 2.78 -21.42
CA GLY A 267 -8.79 1.73 -20.72
C GLY A 267 -9.34 2.18 -19.37
N PRO A 268 -10.00 1.29 -18.61
CA PRO A 268 -10.76 1.62 -17.41
C PRO A 268 -9.92 1.78 -16.13
N TYR A 269 -8.59 1.84 -16.25
CA TYR A 269 -7.66 1.74 -15.12
C TYR A 269 -7.82 2.82 -14.06
N MET A 270 -8.15 4.05 -14.45
CA MET A 270 -8.18 5.19 -13.52
C MET A 270 -9.43 5.24 -12.63
N ALA A 271 -10.41 4.36 -12.86
CA ALA A 271 -11.54 4.19 -11.95
C ALA A 271 -11.15 3.40 -10.69
N ASP A 272 -10.03 2.68 -10.72
CA ASP A 272 -9.48 1.95 -9.59
C ASP A 272 -8.57 2.86 -8.76
N PRO A 273 -8.88 3.15 -7.47
CA PRO A 273 -8.09 4.08 -6.68
C PRO A 273 -6.63 3.67 -6.46
N ALA A 274 -6.34 2.36 -6.41
CA ALA A 274 -4.97 1.90 -6.24
C ALA A 274 -4.16 2.18 -7.51
N VAL A 275 -4.71 1.79 -8.67
CA VAL A 275 -4.05 2.00 -9.97
C VAL A 275 -3.93 3.49 -10.29
N ALA A 276 -5.02 4.25 -10.11
CA ALA A 276 -5.02 5.69 -10.30
C ALA A 276 -3.97 6.38 -9.43
N GLY A 277 -3.87 6.03 -8.15
CA GLY A 277 -2.86 6.59 -7.24
C GLY A 277 -1.44 6.33 -7.71
N GLY A 278 -1.13 5.10 -8.14
CA GLY A 278 0.19 4.76 -8.68
C GLY A 278 0.53 5.50 -9.97
N VAL A 279 -0.40 5.54 -10.93
CA VAL A 279 -0.21 6.22 -12.22
C VAL A 279 -0.06 7.73 -12.02
N LEU A 280 -0.90 8.37 -11.20
CA LEU A 280 -0.81 9.79 -10.89
C LEU A 280 0.53 10.13 -10.22
N GLN A 281 0.95 9.34 -9.23
CA GLN A 281 2.21 9.56 -8.52
C GLN A 281 3.43 9.37 -9.44
N ALA A 282 3.42 8.34 -10.27
CA ALA A 282 4.48 8.06 -11.23
C ALA A 282 4.58 9.14 -12.31
N ALA A 283 3.44 9.58 -12.85
CA ALA A 283 3.37 10.66 -13.84
C ALA A 283 3.93 11.97 -13.27
N LEU A 284 3.57 12.34 -12.03
CA LEU A 284 4.14 13.53 -11.39
C LEU A 284 5.65 13.41 -11.17
N SER A 285 6.12 12.24 -10.77
CA SER A 285 7.56 11.98 -10.61
C SER A 285 8.33 12.08 -11.94
N ARG A 286 7.65 11.98 -13.09
CA ARG A 286 8.21 12.18 -14.43
C ARG A 286 8.19 13.63 -14.91
N LEU A 287 7.37 14.49 -14.30
CA LEU A 287 7.27 15.90 -14.62
C LEU A 287 8.37 16.74 -13.95
N GLU A 288 8.94 16.23 -12.86
CA GLU A 288 9.91 16.93 -12.03
C GLU A 288 11.31 16.30 -12.18
N GLU A 289 12.37 17.12 -12.15
CA GLU A 289 13.75 16.60 -12.11
C GLU A 289 14.05 15.87 -10.79
N THR A 290 13.36 16.28 -9.73
CA THR A 290 13.44 15.74 -8.38
C THR A 290 12.04 15.68 -7.82
N SER A 291 11.57 14.49 -7.46
CA SER A 291 10.26 14.32 -6.85
C SER A 291 10.39 13.69 -5.48
N VAL A 292 9.80 14.33 -4.48
CA VAL A 292 9.72 13.82 -3.11
C VAL A 292 8.26 13.78 -2.70
N TYR A 293 7.81 12.65 -2.16
CA TYR A 293 6.44 12.49 -1.70
C TYR A 293 6.37 11.57 -0.48
N PRO A 294 5.42 11.80 0.44
CA PRO A 294 5.31 11.03 1.67
C PRO A 294 4.80 9.63 1.39
N VAL A 295 5.27 8.67 2.18
CA VAL A 295 4.81 7.28 2.17
C VAL A 295 4.60 6.81 3.61
N LEU A 296 3.82 5.75 3.77
CA LEU A 296 3.53 5.15 5.07
C LEU A 296 4.72 4.30 5.57
N ASP A 297 5.44 3.64 4.65
CA ASP A 297 6.57 2.74 4.94
C ASP A 297 6.14 1.61 5.89
N ALA A 298 5.16 0.82 5.46
CA ALA A 298 4.64 -0.29 6.24
C ALA A 298 4.12 -1.45 5.38
N GLN A 299 4.53 -2.66 5.77
CA GLN A 299 4.12 -3.93 5.18
C GLN A 299 3.45 -4.77 6.27
N VAL A 300 2.12 -4.77 6.30
CA VAL A 300 1.33 -5.48 7.30
C VAL A 300 0.92 -6.84 6.74
N PHE A 301 1.20 -7.91 7.49
CA PHE A 301 0.73 -9.25 7.17
C PHE A 301 -0.08 -9.82 8.33
N SER A 302 -1.35 -10.11 8.05
CA SER A 302 -2.31 -10.56 9.06
C SER A 302 -2.73 -12.01 8.84
N VAL A 303 -2.97 -12.75 9.92
CA VAL A 303 -3.63 -14.05 9.87
C VAL A 303 -4.91 -13.95 10.69
N VAL A 304 -6.04 -14.08 10.01
CA VAL A 304 -7.38 -13.92 10.60
C VAL A 304 -7.87 -15.27 11.10
N ASP A 305 -8.60 -15.25 12.22
CA ASP A 305 -9.06 -16.44 12.95
C ASP A 305 -7.91 -17.36 13.38
N PHE A 306 -6.79 -16.77 13.79
CA PHE A 306 -5.62 -17.49 14.28
C PHE A 306 -4.98 -16.79 15.48
N PRO A 307 -4.70 -17.51 16.59
CA PRO A 307 -5.09 -18.90 16.86
C PRO A 307 -6.60 -19.07 17.01
N ALA A 308 -7.13 -20.24 16.65
CA ALA A 308 -8.46 -20.67 17.06
C ALA A 308 -8.40 -21.31 18.45
N LEU A 309 -9.25 -20.86 19.37
CA LEU A 309 -9.18 -21.22 20.79
C LEU A 309 -10.23 -22.24 21.22
N SER A 310 -11.23 -22.51 20.41
CA SER A 310 -12.34 -23.43 20.64
C SER A 310 -12.27 -24.63 19.70
N ASN A 311 -12.73 -25.80 20.16
CA ASN A 311 -12.80 -27.01 19.33
C ASN A 311 -14.13 -27.09 18.57
N GLU A 312 -14.32 -26.16 17.65
CA GLU A 312 -15.48 -26.12 16.77
C GLU A 312 -15.29 -27.08 15.58
N ASN A 313 -16.38 -27.44 14.88
CA ASN A 313 -16.34 -28.29 13.69
C ASN A 313 -15.53 -29.61 13.84
N SER A 314 -15.54 -30.20 15.05
CA SER A 314 -14.61 -31.28 15.40
C SER A 314 -14.79 -32.55 14.54
N GLU A 315 -16.02 -32.92 14.15
CA GLU A 315 -16.27 -34.12 13.34
C GLU A 315 -15.57 -34.06 11.99
N GLU A 316 -15.74 -32.94 11.28
CA GLU A 316 -15.14 -32.72 9.96
C GLU A 316 -13.62 -32.62 10.04
N LEU A 317 -13.09 -31.82 10.99
CA LEU A 317 -11.66 -31.62 11.14
C LEU A 317 -10.92 -32.90 11.59
N LEU A 318 -11.56 -33.74 12.40
CA LEU A 318 -11.04 -35.09 12.71
C LEU A 318 -11.04 -35.98 11.47
N GLY A 319 -12.05 -35.88 10.60
CA GLY A 319 -12.10 -36.61 9.34
C GLY A 319 -10.97 -36.23 8.38
N LEU A 320 -10.68 -34.94 8.25
CA LEU A 320 -9.69 -34.41 7.30
C LEU A 320 -8.25 -34.43 7.83
N TYR A 321 -8.04 -33.99 9.08
CA TYR A 321 -6.71 -33.79 9.67
C TYR A 321 -6.38 -34.82 10.76
N GLY A 322 -7.36 -35.60 11.23
CA GLY A 322 -7.18 -36.51 12.36
C GLY A 322 -6.98 -35.79 13.70
N ARG A 323 -7.35 -34.51 13.79
CA ARG A 323 -7.09 -33.62 14.93
C ARG A 323 -8.23 -32.62 15.13
N GLU A 324 -8.39 -32.14 16.36
CA GLU A 324 -9.32 -31.05 16.67
C GLU A 324 -8.71 -29.68 16.29
N MET A 325 -9.56 -28.64 16.20
CA MET A 325 -9.17 -27.29 15.75
C MET A 325 -8.00 -26.69 16.54
N THR A 326 -8.01 -26.81 17.87
CA THR A 326 -6.93 -26.29 18.73
C THR A 326 -5.62 -27.06 18.56
N ASP A 327 -5.69 -28.37 18.29
CA ASP A 327 -4.52 -29.19 17.95
C ASP A 327 -3.94 -28.82 16.58
N ILE A 328 -4.80 -28.56 15.59
CA ILE A 328 -4.38 -28.09 14.25
C ILE A 328 -3.68 -26.73 14.37
N THR A 329 -4.24 -25.81 15.17
CA THR A 329 -3.65 -24.50 15.45
C THR A 329 -2.20 -24.62 15.93
N GLY A 330 -1.97 -25.40 17.00
CA GLY A 330 -0.64 -25.51 17.61
C GLY A 330 0.35 -26.43 16.90
N GLN A 331 -0.13 -27.49 16.24
CA GLN A 331 0.73 -28.56 15.71
C GLN A 331 0.89 -28.55 14.19
N ILE A 332 0.03 -27.82 13.46
CA ILE A 332 0.07 -27.74 11.99
C ILE A 332 0.29 -26.30 11.54
N ILE A 333 -0.61 -25.38 11.90
CA ILE A 333 -0.59 -24.02 11.35
C ILE A 333 0.55 -23.19 11.94
N LEU A 334 0.68 -23.14 13.27
CA LEU A 334 1.75 -22.39 13.93
C LEU A 334 3.16 -22.78 13.42
N PRO A 335 3.54 -24.07 13.34
CA PRO A 335 4.84 -24.47 12.79
C PRO A 335 5.06 -24.05 11.33
N SER A 336 4.00 -23.90 10.53
CA SER A 336 4.08 -23.41 9.15
C SER A 336 4.31 -21.89 9.07
N LEU A 337 3.89 -21.12 10.09
CA LEU A 337 4.03 -19.67 10.15
C LEU A 337 5.35 -19.21 10.79
N VAL A 338 5.89 -19.97 11.74
CA VAL A 338 7.19 -19.71 12.42
C VAL A 338 8.36 -19.40 11.47
N PRO A 339 8.47 -20.02 10.27
CA PRO A 339 9.54 -19.70 9.33
C PRO A 339 9.40 -18.34 8.65
N LEU A 340 8.20 -17.75 8.58
CA LEU A 340 7.96 -16.53 7.79
C LEU A 340 8.79 -15.33 8.28
N PRO A 341 8.85 -15.00 9.59
CA PRO A 341 9.69 -13.91 10.06
C PRO A 341 11.17 -14.10 9.74
N ASN A 342 11.69 -15.31 9.94
CA ASN A 342 13.12 -15.59 9.74
C ASN A 342 13.51 -15.64 8.26
N ARG A 343 12.59 -16.04 7.37
CA ARG A 343 12.87 -16.23 5.94
C ARG A 343 12.60 -14.97 5.13
N PHE A 344 11.59 -14.21 5.50
CA PHE A 344 11.08 -13.09 4.71
C PHE A 344 11.10 -11.75 5.46
N GLY A 345 11.47 -11.72 6.74
CA GLY A 345 11.41 -10.52 7.56
C GLY A 345 9.98 -10.11 7.97
N ILE A 346 8.99 -10.95 7.67
CA ILE A 346 7.57 -10.67 7.94
C ILE A 346 7.29 -10.65 9.44
N ILE A 347 6.64 -9.59 9.89
CA ILE A 347 6.07 -9.50 11.23
C ILE A 347 4.57 -9.85 11.14
N LEU A 348 4.13 -10.84 11.93
CA LEU A 348 2.75 -11.33 11.86
C LEU A 348 1.84 -10.55 12.82
N THR A 349 0.62 -10.27 12.38
CA THR A 349 -0.48 -9.94 13.29
C THR A 349 -1.48 -11.11 13.27
N ALA A 350 -1.57 -11.83 14.37
CA ALA A 350 -2.45 -12.99 14.52
C ALA A 350 -3.74 -12.57 15.24
N PHE A 351 -4.87 -12.55 14.54
CA PHE A 351 -6.18 -12.23 15.10
C PHE A 351 -6.82 -13.48 15.67
N ALA A 352 -6.71 -13.67 16.99
CA ALA A 352 -7.23 -14.84 17.66
C ALA A 352 -8.75 -14.89 17.59
N ALA A 353 -9.30 -16.06 17.23
CA ALA A 353 -10.71 -16.34 17.37
C ALA A 353 -10.95 -17.05 18.71
N ALA A 354 -11.60 -16.37 19.65
CA ALA A 354 -12.03 -17.01 20.89
C ALA A 354 -13.06 -18.10 20.58
N GLN A 355 -14.06 -17.73 19.78
CA GLN A 355 -15.02 -18.61 19.13
C GLN A 355 -15.38 -18.04 17.76
N THR A 356 -15.76 -18.90 16.82
CA THR A 356 -16.35 -18.48 15.54
C THR A 356 -17.85 -18.73 15.51
N ASP A 357 -18.34 -19.82 16.12
CA ASP A 357 -19.75 -20.17 16.30
C ASP A 357 -20.15 -20.04 17.78
N TYR A 358 -20.62 -18.85 18.13
CA TYR A 358 -21.11 -18.52 19.47
C TYR A 358 -22.45 -19.21 19.82
N GLY A 359 -23.06 -19.92 18.87
CA GLY A 359 -24.30 -20.67 19.08
C GLY A 359 -24.09 -22.09 19.58
N ASP A 360 -22.85 -22.58 19.61
CA ASP A 360 -22.51 -23.94 19.96
C ASP A 360 -22.22 -24.12 21.47
N ASN A 361 -21.69 -25.30 21.85
CA ASN A 361 -21.28 -25.57 23.23
C ASN A 361 -19.75 -25.65 23.39
N ALA A 362 -18.98 -25.33 22.34
CA ALA A 362 -17.55 -25.23 22.46
C ALA A 362 -17.21 -24.02 23.35
N ALA A 363 -16.08 -24.11 24.04
CA ALA A 363 -15.61 -23.03 24.91
C ALA A 363 -14.14 -22.75 24.61
N PRO A 364 -13.71 -21.48 24.69
CA PRO A 364 -12.33 -21.11 24.45
C PRO A 364 -11.41 -21.74 25.50
N GLN A 365 -10.33 -22.36 25.02
CA GLN A 365 -9.26 -22.91 25.84
C GLN A 365 -8.33 -21.78 26.29
N ILE A 366 -8.66 -21.20 27.44
CA ILE A 366 -7.97 -20.05 28.05
C ILE A 366 -6.44 -20.27 28.15
N GLY A 367 -5.99 -21.47 28.54
CA GLY A 367 -4.55 -21.78 28.61
C GLY A 367 -3.82 -21.75 27.26
N LEU A 368 -4.53 -21.99 26.14
CA LEU A 368 -3.94 -21.90 24.80
C LEU A 368 -3.71 -20.44 24.41
N LEU A 369 -4.62 -19.53 24.76
CA LEU A 369 -4.48 -18.09 24.52
C LEU A 369 -3.18 -17.54 25.12
N GLY A 370 -2.91 -17.86 26.39
CA GLY A 370 -1.67 -17.45 27.06
C GLY A 370 -0.40 -18.01 26.39
N GLN A 371 -0.43 -19.29 26.02
CA GLN A 371 0.68 -19.95 25.31
C GLN A 371 0.95 -19.33 23.94
N MET A 372 -0.11 -19.07 23.17
CA MET A 372 0.02 -18.47 21.84
C MET A 372 0.50 -17.02 21.93
N GLY A 373 -0.03 -16.24 22.88
CA GLY A 373 0.44 -14.87 23.12
C GLY A 373 1.92 -14.83 23.48
N LYS A 374 2.40 -15.76 24.30
CA LYS A 374 3.83 -15.89 24.60
C LYS A 374 4.65 -16.25 23.36
N THR A 375 4.18 -17.23 22.58
CA THR A 375 4.89 -17.69 21.37
C THR A 375 4.99 -16.58 20.32
N LEU A 376 3.90 -15.84 20.08
CA LEU A 376 3.90 -14.70 19.15
C LEU A 376 4.86 -13.60 19.59
N ARG A 377 4.89 -13.25 20.88
CA ARG A 377 5.87 -12.30 21.42
C ARG A 377 7.32 -12.76 21.23
N GLU A 378 7.60 -14.05 21.41
CA GLU A 378 8.94 -14.62 21.17
C GLU A 378 9.34 -14.55 19.69
N MET A 379 8.36 -14.53 18.77
CA MET A 379 8.56 -14.35 17.34
C MET A 379 8.57 -12.87 16.89
N HIS A 380 8.46 -11.91 17.82
CA HIS A 380 8.28 -10.48 17.53
C HIS A 380 6.98 -10.16 16.75
N SER A 381 5.95 -10.98 16.93
CA SER A 381 4.63 -10.84 16.31
C SER A 381 3.57 -10.33 17.29
N GLU A 382 2.46 -9.83 16.76
CA GLU A 382 1.32 -9.33 17.51
C GLU A 382 0.23 -10.41 17.67
N LEU A 383 -0.38 -10.44 18.87
CA LEU A 383 -1.65 -11.12 19.11
C LEU A 383 -2.75 -10.05 19.18
N ALA A 384 -3.76 -10.20 18.34
CA ALA A 384 -4.92 -9.34 18.19
C ALA A 384 -6.20 -10.19 18.35
N LEU A 385 -7.38 -9.58 18.25
CA LEU A 385 -8.67 -10.28 18.39
C LEU A 385 -9.45 -10.28 17.08
N SER A 386 -9.90 -11.45 16.63
CA SER A 386 -10.86 -11.57 15.55
C SER A 386 -12.28 -11.47 16.12
N LEU A 387 -13.07 -10.54 15.59
CA LEU A 387 -14.50 -10.44 15.87
C LEU A 387 -15.34 -11.16 14.81
N HIS A 388 -14.70 -11.85 13.86
CA HIS A 388 -15.40 -12.66 12.88
C HIS A 388 -16.28 -13.69 13.60
N ALA A 389 -17.48 -13.91 13.06
CA ALA A 389 -18.35 -14.97 13.54
C ALA A 389 -19.15 -15.58 12.41
N ARG A 390 -19.37 -16.87 12.56
CA ARG A 390 -20.25 -17.67 11.73
C ARG A 390 -21.70 -17.44 12.18
N GLY A 391 -22.57 -17.15 11.22
CA GLY A 391 -23.99 -16.97 11.46
C GLY A 391 -24.37 -15.52 11.77
N THR A 392 -25.40 -15.33 12.60
CA THR A 392 -26.03 -14.02 12.84
C THR A 392 -25.93 -13.55 14.29
N THR A 393 -24.94 -14.05 15.02
CA THR A 393 -24.68 -13.65 16.41
C THR A 393 -24.42 -12.14 16.47
N PRO A 394 -25.19 -11.36 17.24
CA PRO A 394 -24.98 -9.91 17.33
C PRO A 394 -23.61 -9.55 17.89
N LEU A 395 -23.00 -8.48 17.35
CA LEU A 395 -21.69 -7.98 17.78
C LEU A 395 -21.60 -7.79 19.30
N ALA A 396 -22.60 -7.17 19.92
CA ALA A 396 -22.64 -6.95 21.36
C ALA A 396 -22.52 -8.24 22.20
N LEU A 397 -23.07 -9.36 21.73
CA LEU A 397 -22.96 -10.64 22.43
C LEU A 397 -21.54 -11.21 22.31
N ARG A 398 -20.98 -11.19 21.09
CA ARG A 398 -19.60 -11.63 20.84
C ARG A 398 -18.60 -10.87 21.69
N LEU A 399 -18.69 -9.53 21.69
CA LEU A 399 -17.84 -8.67 22.51
C LEU A 399 -17.92 -8.99 24.02
N ALA A 400 -19.11 -9.35 24.51
CA ALA A 400 -19.29 -9.74 25.91
C ALA A 400 -18.62 -11.09 26.23
N GLU A 401 -18.77 -12.07 25.33
CA GLU A 401 -18.16 -13.39 25.49
C GLU A 401 -16.64 -13.34 25.36
N ASP A 402 -16.11 -12.60 24.39
CA ASP A 402 -14.68 -12.37 24.20
C ASP A 402 -14.06 -11.62 25.38
N SER A 403 -14.74 -10.58 25.89
CA SER A 403 -14.31 -9.89 27.11
C SER A 403 -14.21 -10.86 28.29
N ALA A 404 -15.24 -11.71 28.46
CA ALA A 404 -15.25 -12.71 29.53
C ALA A 404 -14.17 -13.79 29.36
N ALA A 405 -13.77 -14.12 28.12
CA ALA A 405 -12.68 -15.04 27.85
C ALA A 405 -11.32 -14.41 28.18
N LEU A 406 -11.06 -13.19 27.73
CA LEU A 406 -9.83 -12.45 28.02
C LEU A 406 -9.64 -12.19 29.53
N GLU A 407 -10.71 -11.88 30.26
CA GLU A 407 -10.67 -11.67 31.71
C GLU A 407 -10.33 -12.93 32.51
N ARG A 408 -10.63 -14.12 31.96
CA ARG A 408 -10.31 -15.41 32.60
C ARG A 408 -8.83 -15.76 32.51
N GLU A 409 -8.08 -15.12 31.61
CA GLU A 409 -6.65 -15.41 31.44
C GLU A 409 -5.79 -14.67 32.49
N PRO A 410 -5.07 -15.40 33.38
CA PRO A 410 -4.45 -14.82 34.56
C PRO A 410 -3.34 -13.81 34.26
N GLU A 411 -2.67 -13.91 33.11
CA GLU A 411 -1.61 -12.97 32.72
C GLU A 411 -2.12 -11.67 32.07
N ARG A 412 -3.45 -11.54 31.89
CA ARG A 412 -4.16 -10.46 31.18
C ARG A 412 -3.50 -10.14 29.85
N VAL A 413 -3.97 -10.81 28.80
CA VAL A 413 -3.59 -10.51 27.41
C VAL A 413 -4.20 -9.17 27.02
N ALA A 414 -3.35 -8.21 26.67
CA ALA A 414 -3.79 -6.96 26.07
C ALA A 414 -3.81 -7.10 24.55
N VAL A 415 -4.85 -6.58 23.92
CA VAL A 415 -5.01 -6.51 22.47
C VAL A 415 -5.19 -5.05 22.07
N SER A 416 -4.45 -4.61 21.05
CA SER A 416 -4.47 -3.24 20.54
C SER A 416 -5.05 -3.14 19.12
N ALA A 417 -5.22 -4.29 18.45
CA ALA A 417 -5.88 -4.40 17.17
C ALA A 417 -7.04 -5.42 17.20
N VAL A 418 -8.05 -5.18 16.35
CA VAL A 418 -9.15 -6.13 16.10
C VAL A 418 -9.42 -6.30 14.62
N TRP A 419 -9.86 -7.48 14.21
CA TRP A 419 -10.42 -7.73 12.88
C TRP A 419 -11.95 -7.67 12.97
N ALA A 420 -12.59 -6.91 12.09
CA ALA A 420 -14.04 -6.75 12.05
C ALA A 420 -14.56 -6.69 10.61
N GLU A 421 -15.83 -7.04 10.45
CA GLU A 421 -16.52 -6.92 9.16
C GLU A 421 -16.85 -5.44 8.85
N ASP A 422 -16.76 -5.05 7.58
CA ASP A 422 -17.00 -3.65 7.14
C ASP A 422 -18.41 -3.16 7.54
N ALA A 423 -19.40 -4.07 7.56
CA ALA A 423 -20.78 -3.78 7.96
C ALA A 423 -20.92 -3.41 9.45
N GLU A 424 -19.95 -3.80 10.29
CA GLU A 424 -20.01 -3.67 11.74
C GLU A 424 -19.24 -2.46 12.27
N LEU A 425 -18.47 -1.79 11.40
CA LEU A 425 -17.57 -0.69 11.77
C LEU A 425 -18.26 0.45 12.53
N ILE A 426 -19.50 0.81 12.15
CA ILE A 426 -20.26 1.87 12.82
C ILE A 426 -20.67 1.45 14.24
N GLU A 427 -21.14 0.20 14.41
CA GLU A 427 -21.51 -0.32 15.72
C GLU A 427 -20.28 -0.45 16.62
N LEU A 428 -19.18 -0.97 16.06
CA LEU A 428 -17.90 -1.11 16.74
C LEU A 428 -17.33 0.23 17.22
N ALA A 429 -17.41 1.28 16.40
CA ALA A 429 -16.92 2.61 16.76
C ALA A 429 -17.64 3.21 17.99
N GLY A 430 -18.88 2.78 18.26
CA GLY A 430 -19.67 3.19 19.41
C GLY A 430 -19.71 2.19 20.57
N ALA A 431 -19.05 1.03 20.43
CA ALA A 431 -19.10 -0.03 21.43
C ALA A 431 -18.18 0.28 22.63
N ASP A 432 -18.67 -0.01 23.84
CA ASP A 432 -17.91 0.06 25.09
C ASP A 432 -17.85 -1.35 25.70
N ALA A 433 -16.82 -2.09 25.32
CA ALA A 433 -16.58 -3.47 25.77
C ALA A 433 -15.18 -3.60 26.35
N GLY A 434 -15.02 -4.47 27.36
CA GLY A 434 -13.76 -4.66 28.07
C GLY A 434 -12.60 -5.08 27.16
N CYS A 435 -12.88 -5.94 26.17
CA CYS A 435 -11.91 -6.36 25.16
C CYS A 435 -11.45 -5.23 24.22
N LEU A 436 -12.18 -4.11 24.14
CA LEU A 436 -11.88 -2.98 23.26
C LEU A 436 -11.14 -1.82 23.97
N ALA A 437 -10.96 -1.89 25.28
CA ALA A 437 -10.43 -0.76 26.08
C ALA A 437 -9.09 -0.21 25.54
N ASP A 438 -8.21 -1.11 25.12
CA ASP A 438 -6.86 -0.80 24.63
C ASP A 438 -6.75 -0.81 23.09
N VAL A 439 -7.86 -1.07 22.38
CA VAL A 439 -7.87 -1.16 20.91
C VAL A 439 -7.74 0.22 20.29
N ARG A 440 -6.78 0.34 19.36
CA ARG A 440 -6.50 1.56 18.59
C ARG A 440 -6.51 1.31 17.08
N THR A 441 -6.51 0.05 16.65
CA THR A 441 -6.49 -0.32 15.25
C THR A 441 -7.62 -1.29 14.95
N VAL A 442 -8.37 -1.04 13.88
CA VAL A 442 -9.34 -1.98 13.33
C VAL A 442 -8.88 -2.38 11.94
N LEU A 443 -8.80 -3.67 11.69
CA LEU A 443 -8.58 -4.24 10.36
C LEU A 443 -9.90 -4.77 9.80
N THR A 444 -10.09 -4.62 8.50
CA THR A 444 -11.26 -5.15 7.78
C THR A 444 -10.85 -5.66 6.40
N ALA A 445 -11.69 -6.52 5.83
CA ALA A 445 -11.52 -7.04 4.48
C ALA A 445 -11.43 -5.92 3.41
N PRO A 446 -10.87 -6.22 2.23
CA PRO A 446 -10.78 -5.26 1.13
C PRO A 446 -12.17 -4.79 0.68
N LYS A 447 -12.27 -3.51 0.31
CA LYS A 447 -13.49 -2.92 -0.25
C LYS A 447 -13.12 -1.98 -1.39
N ASP A 448 -13.61 -2.28 -2.59
CA ASP A 448 -13.33 -1.47 -3.78
C ASP A 448 -13.80 -0.02 -3.56
N GLY A 449 -13.00 0.94 -4.02
CA GLY A 449 -13.29 2.36 -3.86
C GLY A 449 -12.98 2.94 -2.47
N ALA A 450 -12.80 2.11 -1.44
CA ALA A 450 -12.57 2.59 -0.09
C ALA A 450 -11.09 2.94 0.18
N PRO A 451 -10.79 3.94 1.02
CA PRO A 451 -9.42 4.27 1.38
C PRO A 451 -8.73 3.11 2.13
N PRO A 452 -7.45 2.80 1.82
CA PRO A 452 -6.72 1.74 2.51
C PRO A 452 -6.43 2.05 3.98
N VAL A 453 -6.31 3.34 4.34
CA VAL A 453 -5.98 3.79 5.69
C VAL A 453 -6.77 5.05 6.04
N GLU A 454 -7.58 4.99 7.09
CA GLU A 454 -8.32 6.17 7.57
C GLU A 454 -8.55 6.13 9.09
N TYR A 455 -9.30 7.10 9.62
CA TYR A 455 -9.75 7.08 11.01
C TYR A 455 -11.18 6.54 11.07
N LEU A 456 -11.40 5.52 11.90
CA LEU A 456 -12.74 5.05 12.24
C LEU A 456 -13.38 5.97 13.29
N SER A 457 -12.59 6.44 14.25
CA SER A 457 -12.98 7.38 15.29
C SER A 457 -11.80 8.30 15.64
N GLU A 458 -11.99 9.23 16.58
CA GLU A 458 -10.94 10.16 17.02
C GLU A 458 -9.63 9.45 17.42
N ASN A 459 -9.74 8.25 18.00
CA ASN A 459 -8.61 7.50 18.56
C ASN A 459 -8.41 6.12 17.94
N VAL A 460 -9.14 5.77 16.87
CA VAL A 460 -9.04 4.45 16.22
C VAL A 460 -8.77 4.62 14.74
N THR A 461 -7.68 4.03 14.26
CA THR A 461 -7.41 3.92 12.82
C THR A 461 -8.10 2.68 12.24
N LEU A 462 -8.50 2.80 10.98
CA LEU A 462 -9.03 1.73 10.16
C LEU A 462 -8.00 1.39 9.08
N LEU A 463 -7.52 0.16 9.10
CA LEU A 463 -6.66 -0.41 8.07
C LEU A 463 -7.52 -1.37 7.23
N ARG A 464 -7.72 -1.07 5.96
CA ARG A 464 -8.37 -2.00 5.04
C ARG A 464 -7.32 -2.88 4.42
N ALA A 465 -7.59 -4.18 4.43
CA ALA A 465 -6.76 -5.13 3.74
C ALA A 465 -6.70 -4.80 2.25
N THR A 466 -5.53 -5.04 1.67
CA THR A 466 -5.18 -4.70 0.28
C THR A 466 -5.38 -5.87 -0.68
N GLY A 467 -5.44 -7.08 -0.13
CA GLY A 467 -5.68 -8.35 -0.82
C GLY A 467 -5.54 -9.54 0.13
N ASP A 468 -6.12 -10.68 -0.27
CA ASP A 468 -5.90 -11.96 0.40
C ASP A 468 -4.56 -12.55 -0.08
N ALA A 469 -3.70 -12.95 0.84
CA ALA A 469 -2.37 -13.50 0.54
C ALA A 469 -2.42 -14.85 -0.21
N SER A 470 -3.54 -15.58 -0.13
CA SER A 470 -3.73 -16.86 -0.84
C SER A 470 -4.09 -16.68 -2.32
N GLY A 471 -4.75 -15.56 -2.66
CA GLY A 471 -5.10 -15.17 -4.02
C GLY A 471 -4.12 -14.13 -4.59
N HIS A 472 -3.70 -14.29 -5.84
CA HIS A 472 -2.94 -13.24 -6.51
C HIS A 472 -3.17 -13.28 -8.02
N SER A 473 -4.03 -12.37 -8.50
CA SER A 473 -4.28 -12.14 -9.92
C SER A 473 -3.28 -11.13 -10.51
N PHE A 474 -3.24 -11.02 -11.85
CA PHE A 474 -2.39 -10.03 -12.52
C PHE A 474 -2.83 -8.59 -12.22
N TYR A 475 -4.14 -8.34 -12.11
CA TYR A 475 -4.61 -7.01 -11.72
C TYR A 475 -4.33 -6.71 -10.25
N GLN A 476 -4.32 -7.71 -9.37
CA GLN A 476 -3.87 -7.55 -7.98
C GLN A 476 -2.39 -7.19 -7.86
N ASP A 477 -1.50 -7.78 -8.67
CA ASP A 477 -0.09 -7.38 -8.74
C ASP A 477 0.04 -5.93 -9.24
N LEU A 478 -0.70 -5.55 -10.29
CA LEU A 478 -0.72 -4.17 -10.77
C LEU A 478 -1.18 -3.18 -9.69
N ARG A 479 -2.23 -3.53 -8.93
CA ARG A 479 -2.71 -2.75 -7.77
C ARG A 479 -1.63 -2.65 -6.68
N LEU A 480 -0.90 -3.73 -6.40
CA LEU A 480 0.22 -3.74 -5.45
C LEU A 480 1.31 -2.77 -5.90
N LEU A 481 1.83 -2.89 -7.13
CA LEU A 481 2.86 -1.98 -7.65
C LEU A 481 2.43 -0.50 -7.56
N CYS A 482 1.18 -0.22 -7.90
CA CYS A 482 0.63 1.14 -7.85
C CYS A 482 0.50 1.68 -6.42
N ARG A 483 0.07 0.84 -5.47
CA ARG A 483 -0.06 1.20 -4.06
C ARG A 483 1.30 1.39 -3.39
N GLU A 484 2.26 0.53 -3.69
CA GLU A 484 3.64 0.67 -3.22
C GLU A 484 4.29 1.94 -3.77
N THR A 485 4.05 2.24 -5.05
CA THR A 485 4.53 3.47 -5.68
C THR A 485 3.95 4.72 -5.02
N SER A 486 2.66 4.73 -4.67
CA SER A 486 1.96 5.92 -4.20
C SER A 486 1.94 6.08 -2.68
N LEU A 487 1.96 4.98 -1.93
CA LEU A 487 1.80 4.96 -0.48
C LEU A 487 2.95 4.24 0.25
N GLY A 488 3.78 3.44 -0.42
CA GLY A 488 4.77 2.55 0.22
C GLY A 488 4.11 1.66 1.30
N TYR A 489 2.97 1.07 0.95
CA TYR A 489 2.07 0.39 1.87
C TYR A 489 1.42 -0.84 1.24
N ASP A 490 1.45 -1.95 1.97
CA ASP A 490 0.62 -3.13 1.75
C ASP A 490 0.06 -3.64 3.09
N CYS A 491 -1.16 -4.17 3.06
CA CYS A 491 -1.82 -4.80 4.19
C CYS A 491 -2.52 -6.09 3.74
N SER A 492 -1.75 -7.13 3.55
CA SER A 492 -2.26 -8.44 3.16
C SER A 492 -2.77 -9.22 4.37
N TYR A 493 -3.74 -10.10 4.13
CA TYR A 493 -4.28 -10.99 5.16
C TYR A 493 -4.42 -12.42 4.64
N CYS A 494 -4.36 -13.39 5.53
CA CYS A 494 -4.69 -14.78 5.26
C CYS A 494 -5.88 -15.17 6.14
N ASP A 495 -7.01 -15.49 5.50
CA ASP A 495 -8.22 -15.90 6.19
C ASP A 495 -8.21 -17.41 6.46
N LEU A 496 -8.32 -17.80 7.73
CA LEU A 496 -8.44 -19.20 8.16
C LEU A 496 -9.87 -19.65 8.40
N SER A 497 -10.88 -18.78 8.28
CA SER A 497 -12.29 -19.16 8.47
C SER A 497 -12.70 -20.37 7.61
N THR A 498 -12.25 -20.38 6.35
CA THR A 498 -12.41 -21.47 5.39
C THR A 498 -11.57 -22.70 5.71
N VAL A 499 -10.41 -22.56 6.37
CA VAL A 499 -9.61 -23.70 6.85
C VAL A 499 -10.31 -24.42 8.00
N TRP A 500 -11.00 -23.65 8.84
CA TRP A 500 -11.78 -24.15 9.97
C TRP A 500 -13.10 -24.81 9.54
N TYR A 501 -13.65 -24.37 8.41
CA TYR A 501 -14.87 -24.89 7.80
C TYR A 501 -14.65 -25.16 6.29
N PRO A 502 -13.84 -26.17 5.92
CA PRO A 502 -13.49 -26.41 4.53
C PRO A 502 -14.69 -26.94 3.74
N GLU A 503 -14.94 -26.37 2.56
CA GLU A 503 -16.00 -26.83 1.65
C GLU A 503 -15.41 -27.59 0.44
N GLU A 504 -14.16 -27.27 0.07
CA GLU A 504 -13.43 -27.91 -1.03
C GLU A 504 -11.97 -28.24 -0.68
N GLU A 505 -11.31 -29.04 -1.53
CA GLU A 505 -9.91 -29.44 -1.31
C GLU A 505 -8.94 -28.24 -1.29
N GLY A 506 -9.30 -27.15 -1.98
CA GLY A 506 -8.55 -25.90 -1.99
C GLY A 506 -8.48 -25.21 -0.63
N ASP A 507 -9.46 -25.45 0.25
CA ASP A 507 -9.52 -24.83 1.58
C ASP A 507 -8.55 -25.45 2.59
N LEU A 508 -7.98 -26.62 2.27
CA LEU A 508 -7.05 -27.29 3.15
C LEU A 508 -5.81 -26.42 3.39
N TRP A 509 -5.36 -26.31 4.65
CA TRP A 509 -4.24 -25.46 5.05
C TRP A 509 -2.97 -25.72 4.23
N GLN A 510 -2.71 -26.99 3.88
CA GLN A 510 -1.55 -27.38 3.07
C GLN A 510 -1.56 -26.70 1.70
N LYS A 511 -2.73 -26.57 1.06
CA LYS A 511 -2.87 -25.88 -0.22
C LYS A 511 -2.76 -24.37 -0.04
N ARG A 512 -3.43 -23.81 0.97
CA ARG A 512 -3.38 -22.37 1.24
C ARG A 512 -1.97 -21.86 1.56
N VAL A 513 -1.24 -22.55 2.44
CA VAL A 513 0.11 -22.11 2.84
C VAL A 513 1.11 -22.16 1.68
N GLU A 514 1.00 -23.16 0.80
CA GLU A 514 1.83 -23.22 -0.42
C GLU A 514 1.60 -22.00 -1.31
N GLN A 515 0.34 -21.58 -1.47
CA GLN A 515 -0.02 -20.40 -2.25
C GLN A 515 0.48 -19.11 -1.60
N VAL A 516 0.25 -18.93 -0.30
CA VAL A 516 0.71 -17.76 0.47
C VAL A 516 2.23 -17.60 0.37
N VAL A 517 2.99 -18.66 0.62
CA VAL A 517 4.46 -18.62 0.56
C VAL A 517 4.95 -18.33 -0.86
N SER A 518 4.30 -18.90 -1.88
CA SER A 518 4.62 -18.64 -3.28
C SER A 518 4.40 -17.17 -3.67
N ASN A 519 3.25 -16.60 -3.29
CA ASN A 519 2.90 -15.23 -3.59
C ASN A 519 3.85 -14.24 -2.89
N ILE A 520 4.09 -14.41 -1.58
CA ILE A 520 5.05 -13.59 -0.82
C ILE A 520 6.44 -13.61 -1.47
N THR A 521 6.92 -14.80 -1.86
CA THR A 521 8.26 -14.95 -2.46
C THR A 521 8.37 -14.21 -3.81
N THR A 522 7.29 -14.16 -4.56
CA THR A 522 7.26 -13.64 -5.94
C THR A 522 7.05 -12.13 -5.96
N PHE A 523 6.05 -11.63 -5.23
CA PHE A 523 5.54 -10.27 -5.41
C PHE A 523 6.10 -9.26 -4.41
N ASN A 524 6.46 -9.67 -3.19
CA ASN A 524 6.91 -8.73 -2.15
C ASN A 524 8.41 -8.39 -2.24
N ARG A 525 9.19 -9.23 -2.94
CA ARG A 525 10.66 -9.07 -3.02
C ARG A 525 11.14 -7.67 -3.46
N PRO A 526 10.51 -7.00 -4.45
CA PRO A 526 10.95 -5.66 -4.87
C PRO A 526 10.72 -4.57 -3.81
N PHE A 527 9.89 -4.86 -2.81
CA PHE A 527 9.45 -3.89 -1.79
C PHE A 527 10.12 -4.11 -0.43
N ALA A 528 11.21 -4.88 -0.39
CA ALA A 528 11.96 -5.21 0.82
C ALA A 528 12.59 -3.99 1.54
N ALA A 529 12.63 -2.82 0.89
CA ALA A 529 13.06 -1.57 1.52
C ALA A 529 12.04 -1.04 2.52
N PHE A 530 10.74 -1.33 2.33
CA PHE A 530 9.68 -0.93 3.25
C PHE A 530 9.64 -1.82 4.49
N GLU A 531 9.27 -1.24 5.63
CA GLU A 531 9.33 -1.92 6.92
C GLU A 531 8.15 -2.88 7.13
N HIS A 532 8.43 -4.13 7.50
CA HIS A 532 7.41 -5.04 8.03
C HIS A 532 7.03 -4.64 9.45
N VAL A 533 5.73 -4.48 9.70
CA VAL A 533 5.20 -4.03 11.00
C VAL A 533 3.92 -4.79 11.37
N THR A 534 3.59 -4.79 12.65
CA THR A 534 2.30 -5.29 13.10
C THR A 534 1.17 -4.30 12.74
N ALA A 535 -0.09 -4.73 12.85
CA ALA A 535 -1.25 -3.84 12.70
C ALA A 535 -1.20 -2.65 13.67
N SER A 536 -0.82 -2.91 14.92
CA SER A 536 -0.72 -1.86 15.94
C SER A 536 0.46 -0.91 15.71
N ASP A 537 1.61 -1.41 15.25
CA ASP A 537 2.75 -0.55 14.88
C ASP A 537 2.42 0.32 13.64
N CYS A 538 1.61 -0.21 12.73
CA CYS A 538 1.12 0.51 11.56
C CYS A 538 0.20 1.69 11.93
N ASP A 539 -0.56 1.62 13.04
CA ASP A 539 -1.41 2.72 13.50
C ASP A 539 -0.61 4.02 13.73
N ALA A 540 0.52 3.94 14.45
CA ALA A 540 1.40 5.09 14.67
C ALA A 540 1.92 5.69 13.35
N LYS A 541 2.39 4.83 12.43
CA LYS A 541 2.84 5.27 11.09
C LYS A 541 1.71 5.93 10.29
N ALA A 542 0.53 5.32 10.27
CA ALA A 542 -0.67 5.83 9.61
C ALA A 542 -1.08 7.20 10.15
N ARG A 543 -1.12 7.38 11.47
CA ARG A 543 -1.49 8.67 12.10
C ARG A 543 -0.54 9.78 11.71
N ARG A 544 0.78 9.54 11.83
CA ARG A 544 1.81 10.49 11.41
C ARG A 544 1.67 10.81 9.93
N TYR A 545 1.58 9.79 9.08
CA TYR A 545 1.40 9.94 7.64
C TYR A 545 0.15 10.76 7.27
N LEU A 546 -0.99 10.51 7.91
CA LEU A 546 -2.23 11.25 7.66
C LEU A 546 -2.14 12.71 8.14
N LEU A 547 -1.34 13.00 9.16
CA LEU A 547 -1.17 14.33 9.76
C LEU A 547 -0.20 15.24 8.99
N ILE A 548 0.94 14.69 8.54
CA ILE A 548 2.03 15.54 8.05
C ILE A 548 1.65 16.38 6.82
N ASP A 549 2.31 17.53 6.75
CA ASP A 549 2.51 18.37 5.59
C ASP A 549 4.02 18.57 5.38
N TYR A 550 4.43 18.96 4.18
CA TYR A 550 5.85 19.16 3.89
C TYR A 550 6.11 20.22 2.81
N GLU A 551 7.29 20.83 2.90
CA GLU A 551 7.83 21.73 1.89
C GLU A 551 9.16 21.19 1.36
N LEU A 552 9.34 21.28 0.04
CA LEU A 552 10.53 20.81 -0.65
C LEU A 552 11.26 21.97 -1.31
N TYR A 553 12.54 22.12 -0.96
CA TYR A 553 13.45 23.08 -1.57
C TYR A 553 14.63 22.34 -2.19
N ARG A 554 15.06 22.79 -3.37
CA ARG A 554 16.30 22.29 -3.97
C ARG A 554 17.21 23.46 -4.34
N ARG A 555 18.46 23.37 -3.92
CA ARG A 555 19.53 24.30 -4.29
C ARG A 555 20.74 23.48 -4.72
N ASP A 556 21.05 23.54 -6.01
CA ASP A 556 22.17 22.83 -6.62
C ASP A 556 22.11 21.31 -6.31
N ASP A 557 23.03 20.82 -5.49
CA ASP A 557 23.24 19.45 -5.05
C ASP A 557 22.59 19.12 -3.70
N VAL A 558 21.82 20.05 -3.12
CA VAL A 558 21.16 19.87 -1.82
C VAL A 558 19.64 19.96 -1.96
N ILE A 559 18.96 18.94 -1.47
CA ILE A 559 17.50 18.88 -1.35
C ILE A 559 17.17 19.04 0.14
N THR A 560 16.37 20.05 0.47
CA THR A 560 15.92 20.33 1.84
C THR A 560 14.43 20.04 1.95
N LEU A 561 14.08 19.22 2.95
CA LEU A 561 12.72 18.86 3.28
C LEU A 561 12.37 19.44 4.66
N LEU A 562 11.29 20.22 4.71
CA LEU A 562 10.70 20.73 5.95
C LEU A 562 9.39 19.99 6.20
N VAL A 563 9.26 19.32 7.35
CA VAL A 563 8.06 18.53 7.69
C VAL A 563 7.33 19.16 8.86
N THR A 564 6.01 19.35 8.71
CA THR A 564 5.15 20.01 9.69
C THR A 564 3.90 19.16 9.99
N PRO A 565 3.45 19.06 11.26
CA PRO A 565 4.19 19.43 12.47
C PRO A 565 5.44 18.57 12.59
N ALA A 566 6.57 19.10 13.07
CA ALA A 566 7.85 18.39 13.13
C ALA A 566 7.69 16.99 13.78
N PRO A 567 7.56 15.91 12.99
CA PRO A 567 7.29 14.59 13.52
C PRO A 567 8.63 13.98 13.89
N THR A 568 8.66 13.20 14.96
CA THR A 568 9.89 12.49 15.33
C THR A 568 10.23 11.34 14.38
N LYS A 569 9.30 10.88 13.52
CA LYS A 569 9.47 9.75 12.57
C LYS A 569 8.46 9.80 11.40
N CYS A 570 8.88 10.10 10.17
CA CYS A 570 8.04 9.97 8.96
C CYS A 570 8.87 9.54 7.75
N SER A 571 8.22 9.00 6.72
CA SER A 571 8.91 8.43 5.56
C SER A 571 8.50 9.10 4.24
N PHE A 572 9.45 9.21 3.32
CA PHE A 572 9.25 9.78 1.98
C PHE A 572 9.95 8.92 0.94
N VAL A 573 9.42 8.90 -0.28
CA VAL A 573 10.15 8.41 -1.45
C VAL A 573 10.74 9.61 -2.19
N LEU A 574 12.04 9.53 -2.48
CA LEU A 574 12.77 10.45 -3.34
C LEU A 574 13.07 9.77 -4.68
N ARG A 575 12.58 10.34 -5.77
CA ARG A 575 12.92 9.96 -7.14
C ARG A 575 13.92 10.96 -7.73
N LEU A 576 15.04 10.44 -8.22
CA LEU A 576 16.13 11.20 -8.85
C LEU A 576 16.36 10.69 -10.28
N ASN A 577 16.56 11.62 -11.21
CA ASN A 577 16.87 11.30 -12.61
C ASN A 577 18.36 11.56 -12.90
N GLY A 578 19.17 10.50 -12.87
CA GLY A 578 20.60 10.58 -13.17
C GLY A 578 21.49 11.10 -12.03
N GLU A 579 20.97 11.08 -10.81
CA GLU A 579 21.69 11.45 -9.59
C GLU A 579 21.51 10.36 -8.50
N GLU A 580 22.45 10.33 -7.57
CA GLU A 580 22.47 9.43 -6.42
C GLU A 580 22.66 10.19 -5.11
N ILE A 581 22.11 9.65 -4.01
CA ILE A 581 22.31 10.21 -2.68
C ILE A 581 23.74 9.93 -2.22
N THR A 582 24.42 10.97 -1.78
CA THR A 582 25.78 10.89 -1.22
C THR A 582 25.80 10.97 0.30
N ASP A 583 24.92 11.78 0.88
CA ASP A 583 24.78 11.96 2.33
C ASP A 583 23.38 12.46 2.69
N MET A 584 22.96 12.27 3.94
CA MET A 584 21.69 12.78 4.46
C MET A 584 21.83 13.18 5.93
N THR A 585 21.24 14.32 6.30
CA THR A 585 21.10 14.75 7.70
C THR A 585 19.63 14.83 8.10
N GLY A 586 19.33 14.65 9.39
CA GLY A 586 17.95 14.67 9.90
C GLY A 586 17.20 13.34 9.74
N GLY A 587 17.89 12.26 9.36
CA GLY A 587 17.35 10.91 9.24
C GLY A 587 18.32 9.95 8.54
N ASP A 588 17.78 8.84 8.03
CA ASP A 588 18.49 7.81 7.27
C ASP A 588 17.80 7.53 5.92
N TRP A 589 18.50 6.84 5.02
CA TRP A 589 17.96 6.46 3.72
C TRP A 589 18.38 5.06 3.30
N SER A 590 17.58 4.47 2.40
CA SER A 590 17.89 3.22 1.71
C SER A 590 17.44 3.27 0.26
N GLU A 591 18.20 2.67 -0.64
CA GLU A 591 17.78 2.52 -2.04
C GLU A 591 16.64 1.48 -2.15
N ILE A 592 15.56 1.83 -2.84
CA ILE A 592 14.46 0.93 -3.17
C ILE A 592 14.78 0.22 -4.50
N GLU A 593 15.08 1.03 -5.50
CA GLU A 593 15.52 0.63 -6.84
C GLU A 593 16.32 1.79 -7.44
N SER A 594 17.00 1.55 -8.58
CA SER A 594 17.82 2.57 -9.23
C SER A 594 17.06 3.88 -9.45
N GLY A 595 17.54 4.97 -8.84
CA GLY A 595 16.92 6.31 -8.93
C GLY A 595 15.73 6.52 -7.99
N ALA A 596 15.44 5.59 -7.09
CA ALA A 596 14.37 5.68 -6.09
C ALA A 596 14.87 5.30 -4.69
N TYR A 597 14.68 6.22 -3.74
CA TYR A 597 15.22 6.10 -2.39
C TYR A 597 14.10 6.29 -1.37
N LEU A 598 14.12 5.48 -0.32
CA LEU A 598 13.29 5.66 0.87
C LEU A 598 14.06 6.53 1.86
N LEU A 599 13.48 7.65 2.24
CA LEU A 599 13.99 8.57 3.27
C LEU A 599 13.19 8.35 4.55
N ARG A 600 13.86 8.05 5.66
CA ARG A 600 13.26 7.96 7.01
C ARG A 600 13.73 9.16 7.81
N CYS A 601 12.82 10.09 8.03
CA CYS A 601 13.09 11.38 8.64
C CYS A 601 12.87 11.29 10.16
N GLU A 602 13.87 11.66 10.95
CA GLU A 602 13.80 11.74 12.42
C GLU A 602 13.69 13.19 12.93
N SER A 603 13.74 14.15 12.01
CA SER A 603 13.73 15.58 12.25
C SER A 603 12.74 16.27 11.31
N GLY A 604 12.12 17.36 11.75
CA GLY A 604 11.31 18.23 10.89
C GLY A 604 12.13 19.03 9.87
N TYR A 605 13.47 18.95 9.93
CA TYR A 605 14.41 19.53 8.98
C TYR A 605 15.37 18.43 8.51
N VAL A 606 15.37 18.16 7.20
CA VAL A 606 16.17 17.12 6.56
C VAL A 606 16.90 17.72 5.36
N GLU A 607 18.18 17.39 5.21
CA GLU A 607 18.97 17.72 4.02
C GLU A 607 19.48 16.44 3.38
N VAL A 608 19.29 16.32 2.07
CA VAL A 608 19.79 15.21 1.25
C VAL A 608 20.77 15.79 0.23
N HIS A 609 22.00 15.31 0.27
CA HIS A 609 23.06 15.68 -0.66
C HIS A 609 23.09 14.69 -1.82
N VAL A 610 23.04 15.20 -3.05
CA VAL A 610 23.01 14.37 -4.26
C VAL A 610 24.18 14.68 -5.19
N ALA A 611 24.61 13.69 -5.96
CA ALA A 611 25.63 13.87 -7.00
C ALA A 611 25.22 13.15 -8.28
N PRO A 612 25.72 13.59 -9.46
CA PRO A 612 25.50 12.88 -10.71
C PRO A 612 26.06 11.45 -10.64
N THR A 613 25.28 10.46 -11.10
CA THR A 613 25.73 9.07 -11.21
C THR A 613 26.82 8.92 -12.28
N GLY A 614 28.06 8.56 -11.89
CA GLY A 614 29.14 8.20 -12.82
C GLY A 614 29.67 9.34 -13.72
N PRO A 615 30.74 9.14 -14.52
CA PRO A 615 31.62 10.24 -14.94
C PRO A 615 31.04 11.09 -16.08
N LEU A 616 30.14 12.01 -15.73
CA LEU A 616 29.81 13.20 -16.52
C LEU A 616 30.62 14.44 -16.11
N ALA A 617 31.58 14.28 -15.19
CA ALA A 617 32.45 15.35 -14.68
C ALA A 617 33.51 15.88 -15.68
N GLU A 618 33.66 15.30 -16.89
CA GLU A 618 34.69 15.74 -17.87
C GLU A 618 34.17 16.43 -19.15
N LEU A 619 32.87 16.72 -19.30
CA LEU A 619 32.36 17.37 -20.53
C LEU A 619 31.69 18.74 -20.34
N ARG A 620 31.99 19.42 -19.24
CA ARG A 620 31.78 20.88 -19.12
C ARG A 620 33.05 21.55 -18.61
N GLY A 621 34.04 21.65 -19.49
CA GLY A 621 35.20 22.54 -19.40
C GLY A 621 35.19 23.53 -20.55
#